data_AF-A0AAY4D9K9-F1
#
_entry.id   AF-A0AAY4D9K9-F1
#
_cell.length_a   1.000
_cell.length_b   1.000
_cell.length_c   1.000
_cell.angle_alpha   90.00
_cell.angle_beta   90.00
_cell.angle_gamma   90.00
#
_symmetry.space_group_name_H-M   'P 1'
#
loop_
_entity.id
_entity.type
_entity.pdbx_description
1 polymer ?
#
loop_
_entity_poly.entity_id
_entity_poly.type
_entity_poly.pdbx_seq_one_letter_code
_entity_poly.pdbx_strand_id
1 'polypeptide(L)'
;MAHFQVRKLFLLVASWNILMPRVSSLADEVSVVFQGIDNATTLLLSDDGATLYVGARDEVLSLDVSQPGVMTVKRKTVWPPGPENINQCTERGKNEKVDCPNYIRVLQFLNGTHLYACGSHAFKPHSRLFDRETLEFLGSPKEVRGHCPFNPLKRSAAITVDGELYTATTSDYLEKKPSISRYLSKGRNDMTLDSHMSVLEEPTFIKSFFVPSERKVYFFFSEVGKEYTFTEKLTVSRVAQVCTDDVGGEYMLQKRWTTFAKAPLVCQPQRQLPFTVMQDIVALPPPENERADNTLFYGVFSSQWPSAAAASVVCAFQLSDVNAVFSGNYKTYKTETNQWLPQTDKALNIGKCGLLHENGKKLEYVRKTFLTDGKVQAVNRRLALVSADEDYCRIAVQRTKAANGRAYTVLFLLTESGFLHKAVLLGTGHRIIDKTQVFTPPQVMKSLLLSTAKGVVFVGSSEGVTQVPVSLLLQLLYLPGVRFETRPLLCLGHVSWDLCQCVHDCL
;
A
#
# COMPACT_ATOMS: atom_id res chain seq x y z
N MET A 1 24.52 -14.46 -74.64
CA MET A 1 24.73 -14.86 -73.22
C MET A 1 25.33 -13.68 -72.49
N ALA A 2 24.53 -12.93 -71.72
CA ALA A 2 24.99 -11.97 -70.73
C ALA A 2 23.78 -11.56 -69.87
N HIS A 3 23.75 -12.04 -68.63
CA HIS A 3 22.74 -11.65 -67.63
C HIS A 3 23.10 -10.28 -67.05
N PHE A 4 22.21 -9.30 -67.19
CA PHE A 4 22.26 -8.03 -66.46
C PHE A 4 21.46 -8.20 -65.16
N GLN A 5 22.14 -8.11 -64.00
CA GLN A 5 21.53 -8.09 -62.67
C GLN A 5 21.41 -6.64 -62.19
N VAL A 6 20.19 -6.28 -61.80
CA VAL A 6 19.76 -4.94 -61.38
C VAL A 6 20.21 -4.66 -59.95
N ARG A 7 20.85 -3.50 -59.75
CA ARG A 7 21.25 -2.93 -58.45
C ARG A 7 20.05 -2.80 -57.50
N LYS A 8 20.10 -3.42 -56.32
CA LYS A 8 19.23 -3.08 -55.18
C LYS A 8 19.93 -2.11 -54.24
N LEU A 9 19.29 -0.98 -54.02
CA LEU A 9 19.63 0.07 -53.08
C LEU A 9 19.37 -0.45 -51.64
N PHE A 10 20.41 -0.56 -50.82
CA PHE A 10 20.27 -0.82 -49.38
C PHE A 10 19.95 0.50 -48.67
N LEU A 11 18.74 0.61 -48.11
CA LEU A 11 18.37 1.62 -47.14
C LEU A 11 18.93 1.21 -45.76
N LEU A 12 19.82 2.04 -45.23
CA LEU A 12 20.28 2.00 -43.83
C LEU A 12 19.08 2.26 -42.91
N VAL A 13 18.60 1.24 -42.21
CA VAL A 13 17.72 1.40 -41.05
C VAL A 13 18.62 1.55 -39.83
N ALA A 14 18.60 2.74 -39.23
CA ALA A 14 19.21 3.00 -37.94
C ALA A 14 18.50 2.12 -36.88
N SER A 15 19.24 1.17 -36.32
CA SER A 15 18.76 0.27 -35.26
C SER A 15 18.46 1.07 -33.99
N TRP A 16 17.18 1.25 -33.70
CA TRP A 16 16.71 1.61 -32.36
C TRP A 16 16.94 0.41 -31.44
N ASN A 17 17.95 0.48 -30.56
CA ASN A 17 18.23 -0.54 -29.56
C ASN A 17 17.10 -0.58 -28.51
N ILE A 18 16.08 -1.40 -28.74
CA ILE A 18 15.06 -1.74 -27.75
C ILE A 18 15.70 -2.78 -26.81
N LEU A 19 16.30 -2.32 -25.70
CA LEU A 19 16.77 -3.23 -24.64
C LEU A 19 15.56 -3.81 -23.91
N MET A 20 15.31 -5.11 -24.12
CA MET A 20 14.30 -5.88 -23.39
C MET A 20 14.68 -6.02 -21.91
N PRO A 21 13.71 -6.04 -20.99
CA PRO A 21 13.97 -6.33 -19.58
C PRO A 21 14.51 -7.75 -19.42
N ARG A 22 15.44 -7.94 -18.46
CA ARG A 22 15.90 -9.27 -18.10
C ARG A 22 14.76 -10.01 -17.42
N VAL A 23 14.41 -11.18 -17.96
CA VAL A 23 13.47 -12.10 -17.33
C VAL A 23 14.29 -13.14 -16.58
N SER A 24 14.14 -13.18 -15.26
CA SER A 24 14.78 -14.18 -14.38
C SER A 24 13.71 -15.05 -13.72
N SER A 25 14.04 -16.31 -13.48
CA SER A 25 13.25 -17.19 -12.62
C SER A 25 13.81 -17.18 -11.19
N LEU A 26 13.00 -17.53 -10.16
CA LEU A 26 13.53 -17.72 -8.80
C LEU A 26 14.65 -18.75 -8.75
N ALA A 27 14.71 -19.71 -9.67
CA ALA A 27 15.79 -20.68 -9.68
C ALA A 27 17.14 -20.02 -10.05
N ASP A 28 17.10 -18.87 -10.73
CA ASP A 28 18.27 -18.08 -11.10
C ASP A 28 18.65 -17.05 -10.01
N GLU A 29 17.80 -16.84 -9.01
CA GLU A 29 17.99 -15.89 -7.91
C GLU A 29 18.07 -16.66 -6.59
N VAL A 30 19.06 -16.41 -5.73
CA VAL A 30 19.15 -17.02 -4.38
C VAL A 30 18.00 -16.52 -3.51
N SER A 31 16.81 -17.04 -3.76
CA SER A 31 15.53 -16.65 -3.22
C SER A 31 15.03 -17.78 -2.35
N VAL A 32 14.57 -17.42 -1.15
CA VAL A 32 14.16 -18.42 -0.15
C VAL A 32 12.66 -18.39 -0.06
N VAL A 33 12.06 -19.51 -0.46
CA VAL A 33 10.63 -19.73 -0.36
C VAL A 33 10.34 -20.52 0.90
N PHE A 34 9.61 -19.91 1.83
CA PHE A 34 8.98 -20.61 2.93
C PHE A 34 7.57 -21.04 2.52
N GLN A 35 7.39 -22.36 2.37
CA GLN A 35 6.11 -22.99 2.03
C GLN A 35 5.36 -23.46 3.29
N GLY A 36 4.09 -23.81 3.14
CA GLY A 36 3.27 -24.35 4.23
C GLY A 36 2.57 -23.28 5.06
N ILE A 37 2.38 -22.08 4.48
CA ILE A 37 1.53 -21.01 5.02
C ILE A 37 0.38 -20.77 4.06
N ASP A 38 -0.85 -20.96 4.50
CA ASP A 38 -2.01 -20.63 3.68
C ASP A 38 -2.33 -19.13 3.79
N ASN A 39 -2.36 -18.42 2.67
CA ASN A 39 -2.72 -17.01 2.56
C ASN A 39 -1.94 -16.08 3.51
N ALA A 40 -0.67 -15.82 3.20
CA ALA A 40 0.17 -14.84 3.90
C ALA A 40 -0.29 -13.39 3.62
N THR A 41 -1.34 -12.98 4.32
CA THR A 41 -2.10 -11.74 4.07
C THR A 41 -1.44 -10.48 4.59
N THR A 42 -0.65 -10.57 5.66
CA THR A 42 0.03 -9.42 6.27
C THR A 42 1.44 -9.79 6.71
N LEU A 43 2.37 -8.87 6.49
CA LEU A 43 3.78 -9.00 6.82
C LEU A 43 4.19 -7.81 7.68
N LEU A 44 4.90 -8.07 8.76
CA LEU A 44 5.40 -7.04 9.67
C LEU A 44 6.81 -7.41 10.11
N LEU A 45 7.79 -6.55 9.77
CA LEU A 45 9.20 -6.77 10.11
C LEU A 45 9.54 -6.06 11.43
N SER A 46 10.27 -6.73 12.31
CA SER A 46 10.79 -6.11 13.54
C SER A 46 11.78 -4.98 13.25
N ASP A 47 11.90 -4.04 14.19
CA ASP A 47 12.78 -2.86 14.06
C ASP A 47 14.25 -3.21 13.81
N ASP A 48 14.72 -4.33 14.38
CA ASP A 48 16.08 -4.87 14.19
C ASP A 48 16.26 -5.63 12.85
N GLY A 49 15.18 -5.81 12.08
CA GLY A 49 15.18 -6.58 10.84
C GLY A 49 15.47 -8.08 11.01
N ALA A 50 15.40 -8.63 12.22
CA ALA A 50 15.74 -10.03 12.48
C ALA A 50 14.53 -10.97 12.44
N THR A 51 13.33 -10.48 12.71
CA THR A 51 12.11 -11.29 12.82
C THR A 51 11.01 -10.77 11.90
N LEU A 52 10.53 -11.62 11.00
CA LEU A 52 9.36 -11.33 10.15
C LEU A 52 8.12 -11.98 10.75
N TYR A 53 7.17 -11.18 11.20
CA TYR A 53 5.86 -11.64 11.64
C TYR A 53 4.93 -11.76 10.44
N VAL A 54 4.23 -12.90 10.35
CA VAL A 54 3.33 -13.24 9.26
C VAL A 54 1.95 -13.53 9.83
N GLY A 55 0.96 -12.75 9.41
CA GLY A 55 -0.44 -13.09 9.64
C GLY A 55 -0.96 -13.87 8.43
N ALA A 56 -1.52 -15.05 8.68
CA ALA A 56 -1.96 -15.98 7.65
C ALA A 56 -3.41 -16.42 7.86
N ARG A 57 -3.86 -17.45 7.14
CA ARG A 57 -5.10 -18.16 7.43
C ARG A 57 -4.90 -19.04 8.67
N ASP A 58 -5.77 -18.85 9.66
CA ASP A 58 -5.86 -19.60 10.91
C ASP A 58 -4.62 -19.56 11.80
N GLU A 59 -3.63 -18.69 11.53
CA GLU A 59 -2.39 -18.63 12.31
C GLU A 59 -1.62 -17.31 12.20
N VAL A 60 -0.77 -17.08 13.19
CA VAL A 60 0.28 -16.04 13.19
C VAL A 60 1.62 -16.73 13.40
N LEU A 61 2.63 -16.36 12.60
CA LEU A 61 3.98 -16.91 12.68
C LEU A 61 5.01 -15.81 12.90
N SER A 62 6.15 -16.18 13.45
CA SER A 62 7.39 -15.40 13.40
C SER A 62 8.47 -16.23 12.70
N LEU A 63 9.10 -15.63 11.70
CA LEU A 63 10.18 -16.21 10.92
C LEU A 63 11.49 -15.50 11.28
N ASP A 64 12.56 -16.26 11.49
CA ASP A 64 13.91 -15.74 11.55
C ASP A 64 14.34 -15.36 10.13
N VAL A 65 14.65 -14.08 9.96
CA VAL A 65 15.19 -13.51 8.73
C VAL A 65 16.46 -12.72 9.03
N SER A 66 17.12 -12.97 10.15
CA SER A 66 18.33 -12.25 10.59
C SER A 66 19.42 -12.28 9.52
N GLN A 67 19.65 -13.43 8.91
CA GLN A 67 20.65 -13.61 7.84
C GLN A 67 20.02 -13.55 6.43
N PRO A 68 20.71 -12.97 5.44
CA PRO A 68 20.30 -13.04 4.04
C PRO A 68 20.17 -14.50 3.59
N GLY A 69 19.11 -14.82 2.85
CA GLY A 69 18.93 -16.20 2.36
C GLY A 69 18.58 -17.21 3.46
N VAL A 70 18.15 -16.76 4.64
CA VAL A 70 17.57 -17.63 5.67
C VAL A 70 16.14 -17.20 5.94
N MET A 71 15.22 -18.17 6.02
CA MET A 71 13.84 -17.98 6.45
C MET A 71 13.37 -19.24 7.17
N THR A 72 13.38 -19.22 8.50
CA THR A 72 13.02 -20.38 9.34
C THR A 72 11.99 -20.02 10.39
N VAL A 73 11.12 -20.95 10.77
CA VAL A 73 10.09 -20.68 11.79
C VAL A 73 10.73 -20.57 13.17
N LYS A 74 10.50 -19.44 13.85
CA LYS A 74 10.83 -19.29 15.28
C LYS A 74 9.68 -19.77 16.15
N ARG A 75 8.48 -19.21 15.91
CA ARG A 75 7.25 -19.49 16.66
C ARG A 75 6.05 -19.47 15.71
N LYS A 76 5.04 -20.28 16.04
CA LYS A 76 3.78 -20.38 15.30
C LYS A 76 2.65 -20.57 16.31
N THR A 77 1.60 -19.78 16.14
CA THR A 77 0.41 -19.84 16.99
C THR A 77 -0.82 -20.00 16.12
N VAL A 78 -1.50 -21.14 16.32
CA VAL A 78 -2.71 -21.53 15.59
C VAL A 78 -3.92 -20.89 16.26
N TRP A 79 -4.77 -20.25 15.46
CA TRP A 79 -5.92 -19.47 15.87
C TRP A 79 -7.13 -19.59 14.89
N PRO A 80 -7.68 -20.80 14.66
CA PRO A 80 -8.88 -21.00 13.86
C PRO A 80 -10.16 -20.61 14.63
N PRO A 81 -11.29 -20.44 13.93
CA PRO A 81 -12.60 -20.34 14.56
C PRO A 81 -13.04 -21.66 15.20
N GLY A 82 -13.80 -21.57 16.29
CA GLY A 82 -14.42 -22.74 16.90
C GLY A 82 -15.56 -23.32 16.02
N PRO A 83 -15.94 -24.60 16.21
CA PRO A 83 -16.96 -25.26 15.37
C PRO A 83 -18.31 -24.52 15.33
N GLU A 84 -18.71 -23.91 16.43
CA GLU A 84 -19.95 -23.12 16.49
C GLU A 84 -19.91 -21.90 15.55
N ASN A 85 -18.80 -21.15 15.53
CA ASN A 85 -18.64 -20.01 14.63
C ASN A 85 -18.60 -20.45 13.17
N ILE A 86 -17.98 -21.61 12.88
CA ILE A 86 -17.95 -22.19 11.53
C ILE A 86 -19.37 -22.56 11.09
N ASN A 87 -20.13 -23.26 11.94
CA ASN A 87 -21.51 -23.64 11.65
C ASN A 87 -22.41 -22.41 11.42
N GLN A 88 -22.30 -21.38 12.28
CA GLN A 88 -23.07 -20.14 12.10
C GLN A 88 -22.70 -19.41 10.79
N CYS A 89 -21.43 -19.47 10.38
CA CYS A 89 -20.97 -18.90 9.13
C CYS A 89 -21.55 -19.66 7.92
N THR A 90 -21.52 -20.99 7.94
CA THR A 90 -22.04 -21.83 6.85
C THR A 90 -23.57 -21.77 6.75
N GLU A 91 -24.29 -21.75 7.87
CA GLU A 91 -25.76 -21.55 7.90
C GLU A 91 -26.20 -20.23 7.27
N ARG A 92 -25.31 -19.22 7.27
CA ARG A 92 -25.53 -17.92 6.60
C ARG A 92 -25.13 -17.93 5.11
N GLY A 93 -24.89 -19.10 4.53
CA GLY A 93 -24.62 -19.30 3.11
C GLY A 93 -23.18 -19.01 2.70
N LYS A 94 -22.22 -19.00 3.64
CA LYS A 94 -20.79 -18.82 3.34
C LYS A 94 -20.10 -20.16 3.10
N ASN A 95 -19.04 -20.14 2.29
CA ASN A 95 -18.27 -21.34 2.00
C ASN A 95 -17.37 -21.71 3.21
N GLU A 96 -17.59 -22.90 3.76
CA GLU A 96 -16.85 -23.39 4.93
C GLU A 96 -15.32 -23.32 4.77
N LYS A 97 -14.80 -23.68 3.59
CA LYS A 97 -13.36 -23.79 3.34
C LYS A 97 -12.71 -22.48 2.91
N VAL A 98 -13.47 -21.57 2.31
CA VAL A 98 -12.95 -20.33 1.72
C VAL A 98 -13.28 -19.11 2.58
N ASP A 99 -14.51 -19.01 3.07
CA ASP A 99 -15.05 -17.81 3.74
C ASP A 99 -14.97 -17.91 5.26
N CYS A 100 -15.26 -19.09 5.80
CA CYS A 100 -15.36 -19.32 7.25
C CYS A 100 -14.05 -19.50 8.03
N PRO A 101 -12.84 -19.61 7.44
CA PRO A 101 -11.59 -19.56 8.19
C PRO A 101 -11.33 -18.20 8.86
N ASN A 102 -10.33 -18.16 9.74
CA ASN A 102 -9.82 -16.92 10.32
C ASN A 102 -8.65 -16.37 9.50
N TYR A 103 -8.89 -15.40 8.63
CA TYR A 103 -7.79 -14.73 7.93
C TYR A 103 -7.31 -13.55 8.75
N ILE A 104 -6.03 -13.53 9.13
CA ILE A 104 -5.43 -12.39 9.84
C ILE A 104 -5.32 -11.20 8.89
N ARG A 105 -6.02 -10.11 9.19
CA ARG A 105 -6.12 -8.93 8.30
C ARG A 105 -5.39 -7.71 8.82
N VAL A 106 -5.22 -7.64 10.14
CA VAL A 106 -4.45 -6.59 10.81
C VAL A 106 -3.43 -7.27 11.71
N LEU A 107 -2.18 -6.87 11.57
CA LEU A 107 -1.06 -7.26 12.42
C LEU A 107 -0.20 -6.02 12.65
N GLN A 108 -0.03 -5.60 13.89
CA GLN A 108 0.63 -4.35 14.25
C GLN A 108 1.39 -4.49 15.57
N PHE A 109 2.54 -3.84 15.68
CA PHE A 109 3.17 -3.62 16.98
C PHE A 109 2.32 -2.63 17.77
N LEU A 110 1.85 -3.04 18.95
CA LEU A 110 1.11 -2.14 19.84
C LEU A 110 2.07 -1.36 20.75
N ASN A 111 3.14 -2.03 21.18
CA ASN A 111 4.26 -1.46 21.93
C ASN A 111 5.48 -2.38 21.76
N GLY A 112 6.55 -2.13 22.52
CA GLY A 112 7.79 -2.92 22.43
C GLY A 112 7.63 -4.42 22.70
N THR A 113 6.64 -4.83 23.51
CA THR A 113 6.44 -6.22 23.96
C THR A 113 5.17 -6.89 23.42
N HIS A 114 4.20 -6.11 22.93
CA HIS A 114 2.90 -6.64 22.51
C HIS A 114 2.68 -6.48 21.01
N LEU A 115 2.26 -7.57 20.38
CA LEU A 115 1.75 -7.60 19.02
C LEU A 115 0.22 -7.69 19.06
N TYR A 116 -0.44 -6.85 18.28
CA TYR A 116 -1.89 -6.87 18.11
C TYR A 116 -2.24 -7.53 16.78
N ALA A 117 -3.16 -8.51 16.81
CA ALA A 117 -3.73 -9.09 15.59
C ALA A 117 -5.26 -9.10 15.60
N CYS A 118 -5.85 -8.93 14.42
CA CYS A 118 -7.29 -9.07 14.19
C CYS A 118 -7.53 -9.85 12.90
N GLY A 119 -8.45 -10.82 12.94
CA GLY A 119 -8.81 -11.63 11.79
C GLY A 119 -10.31 -11.78 11.59
N SER A 120 -10.71 -12.20 10.39
CA SER A 120 -12.12 -12.32 9.96
C SER A 120 -12.93 -13.33 10.78
N HIS A 121 -12.24 -14.35 11.30
CA HIS A 121 -12.73 -15.36 12.23
C HIS A 121 -14.17 -15.82 11.96
N ALA A 122 -14.39 -16.45 10.80
CA ALA A 122 -15.70 -16.91 10.33
C ALA A 122 -16.77 -15.82 10.20
N PHE A 123 -16.44 -14.70 9.53
CA PHE A 123 -17.33 -13.52 9.44
C PHE A 123 -17.80 -13.01 10.82
N LYS A 124 -16.93 -13.10 11.81
CA LYS A 124 -17.15 -12.59 13.16
C LYS A 124 -15.80 -12.10 13.69
N PRO A 125 -15.35 -10.89 13.34
CA PRO A 125 -13.99 -10.47 13.57
C PRO A 125 -13.58 -10.56 15.04
N HIS A 126 -12.43 -11.16 15.29
CA HIS A 126 -11.85 -11.27 16.63
C HIS A 126 -10.46 -10.68 16.65
N SER A 127 -10.08 -10.14 17.81
CA SER A 127 -8.75 -9.65 18.10
C SER A 127 -8.08 -10.41 19.23
N ARG A 128 -6.75 -10.44 19.19
CA ARG A 128 -5.86 -11.03 20.17
C ARG A 128 -4.63 -10.15 20.35
N LEU A 129 -4.15 -10.10 21.59
CA LEU A 129 -2.80 -9.64 21.89
C LEU A 129 -1.88 -10.85 21.97
N PHE A 130 -0.66 -10.68 21.50
CA PHE A 130 0.38 -11.69 21.53
C PHE A 130 1.60 -11.10 22.23
N ASP A 131 2.27 -11.93 23.00
CA ASP A 131 3.64 -11.62 23.41
C ASP A 131 4.53 -11.63 22.16
N ARG A 132 5.35 -10.59 21.99
CA ARG A 132 6.16 -10.41 20.78
C ARG A 132 7.26 -11.47 20.64
N GLU A 133 7.78 -11.99 21.75
CA GLU A 133 8.89 -12.95 21.75
C GLU A 133 8.39 -14.40 21.69
N THR A 134 7.42 -14.76 22.54
CA THR A 134 6.90 -16.12 22.62
C THR A 134 5.80 -16.40 21.60
N LEU A 135 5.13 -15.35 21.10
CA LEU A 135 3.94 -15.44 20.24
C LEU A 135 2.75 -16.11 20.93
N GLU A 136 2.75 -16.15 22.28
CA GLU A 136 1.64 -16.70 23.06
C GLU A 136 0.51 -15.69 23.23
N PHE A 137 -0.72 -16.18 23.38
CA PHE A 137 -1.89 -15.33 23.59
C PHE A 137 -1.83 -14.62 24.93
N LEU A 138 -2.03 -13.31 24.90
CA LEU A 138 -2.18 -12.48 26.09
C LEU A 138 -3.67 -12.21 26.32
N GLY A 139 -4.21 -12.79 27.40
CA GLY A 139 -5.60 -12.63 27.80
C GLY A 139 -6.62 -13.38 26.92
N SER A 140 -7.90 -13.02 27.05
CA SER A 140 -9.02 -13.65 26.36
C SER A 140 -9.27 -13.06 24.96
N PRO A 141 -9.91 -13.82 24.04
CA PRO A 141 -10.24 -13.30 22.71
C PRO A 141 -11.29 -12.21 22.87
N LYS A 142 -11.23 -11.20 22.01
CA LYS A 142 -12.25 -10.14 21.97
C LYS A 142 -12.91 -10.11 20.61
N GLU A 143 -14.22 -10.36 20.57
CA GLU A 143 -15.02 -10.01 19.39
C GLU A 143 -14.94 -8.49 19.20
N VAL A 144 -14.60 -8.06 18.00
CA VAL A 144 -14.38 -6.65 17.67
C VAL A 144 -15.11 -6.28 16.40
N ARG A 145 -15.58 -5.04 16.30
CA ARG A 145 -16.21 -4.50 15.10
C ARG A 145 -15.44 -3.26 14.67
N GLY A 146 -15.12 -3.17 13.38
CA GLY A 146 -14.36 -2.04 12.85
C GLY A 146 -12.83 -2.11 13.06
N HIS A 147 -12.31 -3.16 13.71
CA HIS A 147 -10.86 -3.35 13.85
C HIS A 147 -10.24 -4.06 12.63
N CYS A 148 -10.99 -4.97 12.01
CA CYS A 148 -10.65 -5.66 10.77
C CYS A 148 -11.95 -6.12 10.06
N PRO A 149 -11.92 -6.50 8.78
CA PRO A 149 -13.14 -6.78 8.02
C PRO A 149 -13.76 -8.14 8.38
N PHE A 150 -15.08 -8.23 8.24
CA PHE A 150 -15.85 -9.47 8.36
C PHE A 150 -15.51 -10.44 7.23
N ASN A 151 -15.54 -9.95 5.99
CA ASN A 151 -15.23 -10.73 4.82
C ASN A 151 -13.70 -10.77 4.60
N PRO A 152 -13.10 -11.96 4.47
CA PRO A 152 -11.67 -12.08 4.21
C PRO A 152 -11.26 -11.46 2.87
N LEU A 153 -12.12 -11.38 1.87
CA LEU A 153 -11.74 -10.80 0.58
C LEU A 153 -11.68 -9.26 0.59
N LYS A 154 -12.21 -8.62 1.63
CA LYS A 154 -12.18 -7.16 1.76
C LYS A 154 -10.85 -6.67 2.32
N ARG A 155 -10.41 -5.54 1.78
CA ARG A 155 -9.23 -4.82 2.25
C ARG A 155 -9.59 -3.88 3.39
N SER A 156 -8.61 -3.62 4.23
CA SER A 156 -8.66 -2.66 5.33
C SER A 156 -7.32 -1.96 5.45
N ALA A 157 -7.30 -0.76 6.00
CA ALA A 157 -6.07 -0.10 6.43
C ALA A 157 -5.99 -0.09 7.96
N ALA A 158 -4.79 -0.28 8.50
CA ALA A 158 -4.54 -0.17 9.93
C ALA A 158 -3.11 0.32 10.19
N ILE A 159 -2.94 1.10 11.24
CA ILE A 159 -1.63 1.56 11.75
C ILE A 159 -1.73 1.81 13.25
N THR A 160 -0.68 1.50 14.00
CA THR A 160 -0.56 1.92 15.40
C THR A 160 0.22 3.23 15.50
N VAL A 161 -0.29 4.17 16.29
CA VAL A 161 0.43 5.41 16.66
C VAL A 161 0.32 5.57 18.17
N ASP A 162 1.45 5.71 18.87
CA ASP A 162 1.51 5.91 20.33
C ASP A 162 0.70 4.89 21.16
N GLY A 163 0.64 3.64 20.68
CA GLY A 163 -0.10 2.55 21.33
C GLY A 163 -1.60 2.54 21.08
N GLU A 164 -2.09 3.39 20.17
CA GLU A 164 -3.48 3.43 19.74
C GLU A 164 -3.63 2.91 18.32
N LEU A 165 -4.68 2.14 18.07
CA LEU A 165 -4.91 1.47 16.80
C LEU A 165 -5.85 2.32 15.94
N TYR A 166 -5.34 2.84 14.82
CA TYR A 166 -6.12 3.51 13.81
C TYR A 166 -6.52 2.51 12.73
N THR A 167 -7.82 2.45 12.38
CA THR A 167 -8.32 1.50 11.38
C THR A 167 -9.26 2.16 10.39
N ALA A 168 -9.32 1.60 9.19
CA ALA A 168 -10.29 1.94 8.17
C ALA A 168 -10.82 0.64 7.54
N THR A 169 -12.07 0.30 7.86
CA THR A 169 -12.72 -0.96 7.45
C THR A 169 -14.24 -0.85 7.62
N THR A 170 -14.98 -1.90 7.25
CA THR A 170 -16.40 -2.05 7.55
C THR A 170 -16.65 -2.63 8.94
N SER A 171 -17.73 -2.17 9.58
CA SER A 171 -18.10 -2.53 10.96
C SER A 171 -19.25 -3.53 11.06
N ASP A 172 -19.84 -3.92 9.94
CA ASP A 172 -20.99 -4.79 9.85
C ASP A 172 -20.78 -5.97 8.89
N TYR A 173 -21.54 -7.05 9.12
CA TYR A 173 -21.50 -8.28 8.34
C TYR A 173 -21.83 -8.07 6.85
N LEU A 174 -22.73 -7.11 6.54
CA LEU A 174 -23.15 -6.80 5.17
C LEU A 174 -22.22 -5.82 4.45
N GLU A 175 -21.15 -5.36 5.11
CA GLU A 175 -20.17 -4.42 4.57
C GLU A 175 -20.75 -3.04 4.17
N LYS A 176 -21.88 -2.64 4.75
CA LYS A 176 -22.59 -1.39 4.42
C LYS A 176 -22.20 -0.23 5.32
N LYS A 177 -21.47 -0.47 6.41
CA LYS A 177 -21.08 0.53 7.41
C LYS A 177 -19.55 0.69 7.46
N PRO A 178 -18.95 1.35 6.44
CA PRO A 178 -17.55 1.73 6.48
C PRO A 178 -17.30 2.76 7.59
N SER A 179 -16.14 2.69 8.23
CA SER A 179 -15.71 3.68 9.21
C SER A 179 -14.20 3.82 9.24
N ILE A 180 -13.74 5.01 9.64
CA ILE A 180 -12.37 5.28 10.05
C ILE A 180 -12.41 5.54 11.56
N SER A 181 -11.60 4.81 12.33
CA SER A 181 -11.70 4.80 13.79
C SER A 181 -10.33 4.80 14.46
N ARG A 182 -10.29 5.15 15.74
CA ARG A 182 -9.18 4.96 16.67
C ARG A 182 -9.66 4.17 17.88
N TYR A 183 -8.96 3.09 18.17
CA TYR A 183 -9.24 2.14 19.24
C TYR A 183 -8.07 1.99 20.20
N LEU A 184 -8.34 1.33 21.33
CA LEU A 184 -7.33 1.02 22.36
C LEU A 184 -6.74 2.28 23.03
N SER A 185 -7.48 3.37 22.99
CA SER A 185 -7.06 4.66 23.52
C SER A 185 -6.89 4.59 25.04
N LYS A 186 -5.71 4.95 25.56
CA LYS A 186 -5.45 5.01 27.00
C LYS A 186 -5.74 6.41 27.53
N GLY A 187 -6.65 6.52 28.51
CA GLY A 187 -6.98 7.80 29.15
C GLY A 187 -7.89 8.73 28.33
N ARG A 188 -8.37 8.28 27.17
CA ARG A 188 -9.38 8.97 26.36
C ARG A 188 -10.33 8.00 25.69
N ASN A 189 -11.46 8.51 25.17
CA ASN A 189 -12.42 7.68 24.46
C ASN A 189 -11.89 7.28 23.07
N ASP A 190 -12.29 6.09 22.65
CA ASP A 190 -12.17 5.66 21.26
C ASP A 190 -12.99 6.57 20.34
N MET A 191 -12.47 6.78 19.14
CA MET A 191 -13.02 7.71 18.16
C MET A 191 -13.50 6.94 16.93
N THR A 192 -14.60 7.39 16.35
CA THR A 192 -15.06 6.81 15.09
C THR A 192 -15.61 7.90 14.18
N LEU A 193 -15.57 7.66 12.88
CA LEU A 193 -16.14 8.59 11.92
C LEU A 193 -17.65 8.71 12.14
N ASP A 194 -18.17 9.93 12.01
CA ASP A 194 -19.60 10.13 12.07
C ASP A 194 -20.25 9.40 10.89
N SER A 195 -21.28 8.61 11.17
CA SER A 195 -21.97 7.78 10.19
C SER A 195 -23.13 8.53 9.52
N HIS A 196 -23.16 9.86 9.62
CA HIS A 196 -24.15 10.67 8.92
C HIS A 196 -23.99 10.49 7.40
N MET A 197 -25.10 10.61 6.67
CA MET A 197 -25.18 10.22 5.27
C MET A 197 -24.07 10.86 4.43
N SER A 198 -23.39 10.02 3.66
CA SER A 198 -22.43 10.39 2.61
C SER A 198 -21.00 10.77 3.00
N VAL A 199 -20.54 10.44 4.22
CA VAL A 199 -19.11 10.64 4.58
C VAL A 199 -18.18 9.70 3.83
N LEU A 200 -18.56 8.43 3.68
CA LEU A 200 -17.82 7.41 2.93
C LEU A 200 -18.80 6.62 2.06
N GLU A 201 -18.46 6.43 0.79
CA GLU A 201 -19.39 5.86 -0.21
C GLU A 201 -18.83 4.58 -0.84
N GLU A 202 -19.25 3.42 -0.32
CA GLU A 202 -18.75 2.11 -0.78
C GLU A 202 -17.21 2.04 -0.88
N PRO A 203 -16.45 2.45 0.17
CA PRO A 203 -15.01 2.60 0.04
C PRO A 203 -14.27 1.26 -0.01
N THR A 204 -13.18 1.24 -0.76
CA THR A 204 -12.13 0.21 -0.70
C THR A 204 -10.89 0.83 -0.07
N PHE A 205 -10.62 0.50 1.19
CA PHE A 205 -9.46 0.99 1.93
C PHE A 205 -8.17 0.32 1.46
N ILE A 206 -7.11 1.11 1.30
CA ILE A 206 -5.83 0.65 0.73
C ILE A 206 -4.73 0.66 1.79
N LYS A 207 -4.29 1.83 2.27
CA LYS A 207 -3.26 1.97 3.32
C LYS A 207 -3.45 3.22 4.17
N SER A 208 -2.75 3.25 5.30
CA SER A 208 -2.66 4.38 6.21
C SER A 208 -1.21 4.71 6.55
N PHE A 209 -0.90 5.99 6.74
CA PHE A 209 0.43 6.47 7.11
C PHE A 209 0.35 7.53 8.20
N PHE A 210 1.25 7.45 9.17
CA PHE A 210 1.41 8.48 10.18
C PHE A 210 2.50 9.46 9.74
N VAL A 211 2.21 10.75 9.82
CA VAL A 211 3.19 11.82 9.56
C VAL A 211 3.38 12.61 10.86
N PRO A 212 4.47 12.37 11.61
CA PRO A 212 4.69 12.98 12.91
C PRO A 212 4.72 14.51 12.88
N SER A 213 5.34 15.11 11.86
CA SER A 213 5.44 16.58 11.72
C SER A 213 4.08 17.26 11.62
N GLU A 214 3.08 16.57 11.09
CA GLU A 214 1.71 17.05 10.94
C GLU A 214 0.80 16.65 12.12
N ARG A 215 1.26 15.71 12.97
CA ARG A 215 0.44 15.05 14.00
C ARG A 215 -0.84 14.45 13.40
N LYS A 216 -0.74 13.87 12.20
CA LYS A 216 -1.86 13.35 11.42
C LYS A 216 -1.65 11.93 10.96
N VAL A 217 -2.76 11.19 10.90
CA VAL A 217 -2.84 9.91 10.20
C VAL A 217 -3.59 10.14 8.89
N TYR A 218 -2.96 9.76 7.78
CA TYR A 218 -3.53 9.81 6.45
C TYR A 218 -4.08 8.44 6.06
N PHE A 219 -5.26 8.40 5.45
CA PHE A 219 -5.90 7.19 4.95
C PHE A 219 -6.11 7.31 3.44
N PHE A 220 -5.70 6.27 2.71
CA PHE A 220 -5.83 6.21 1.26
C PHE A 220 -6.82 5.11 0.87
N PHE A 221 -7.79 5.46 0.03
CA PHE A 221 -8.87 4.58 -0.37
C PHE A 221 -9.49 5.02 -1.69
N SER A 222 -10.22 4.11 -2.33
CA SER A 222 -11.12 4.45 -3.45
C SER A 222 -12.57 4.43 -2.95
N GLU A 223 -13.45 5.27 -3.47
CA GLU A 223 -14.88 5.29 -3.13
C GLU A 223 -15.72 5.77 -4.32
N VAL A 224 -17.05 5.70 -4.22
CA VAL A 224 -17.96 6.28 -5.22
C VAL A 224 -18.02 7.80 -5.05
N GLY A 225 -17.60 8.54 -6.08
CA GLY A 225 -17.54 10.00 -6.08
C GLY A 225 -18.90 10.64 -6.32
N LYS A 226 -19.74 10.74 -5.29
CA LYS A 226 -21.08 11.38 -5.37
C LYS A 226 -21.07 12.87 -5.71
N GLU A 227 -19.91 13.54 -5.67
CA GLU A 227 -19.78 14.91 -6.15
C GLU A 227 -19.74 15.03 -7.69
N TYR A 228 -19.67 13.91 -8.40
CA TYR A 228 -19.71 13.84 -9.85
C TYR A 228 -21.04 13.25 -10.32
N THR A 229 -21.68 13.93 -11.25
CA THR A 229 -22.85 13.37 -11.96
C THR A 229 -22.35 12.58 -13.17
N PHE A 230 -22.51 11.26 -13.12
CA PHE A 230 -22.15 10.35 -14.20
C PHE A 230 -23.24 9.29 -14.34
N THR A 231 -23.42 8.74 -15.55
CA THR A 231 -24.48 7.74 -15.82
C THR A 231 -24.25 6.45 -15.03
N GLU A 232 -22.98 6.07 -14.89
CA GLU A 232 -22.54 4.95 -14.05
C GLU A 232 -21.88 5.45 -12.76
N LYS A 233 -21.70 4.57 -11.78
CA LYS A 233 -20.97 4.91 -10.55
C LYS A 233 -19.51 5.25 -10.90
N LEU A 234 -19.12 6.51 -10.68
CA LEU A 234 -17.73 6.93 -10.83
C LEU A 234 -16.94 6.59 -9.57
N THR A 235 -16.00 5.66 -9.67
CA THR A 235 -15.04 5.42 -8.57
C THR A 235 -13.96 6.49 -8.62
N VAL A 236 -13.56 7.00 -7.46
CA VAL A 236 -12.50 8.00 -7.33
C VAL A 236 -11.56 7.62 -6.20
N SER A 237 -10.28 7.95 -6.37
CA SER A 237 -9.26 7.78 -5.34
C SER A 237 -9.22 8.97 -4.38
N ARG A 238 -8.98 8.71 -3.10
CA ARG A 238 -8.99 9.68 -2.01
C ARG A 238 -7.75 9.58 -1.14
N VAL A 239 -7.38 10.72 -0.59
CA VAL A 239 -6.61 10.82 0.65
C VAL A 239 -7.51 11.48 1.69
N ALA A 240 -7.58 10.93 2.89
CA ALA A 240 -8.19 11.55 4.05
C ALA A 240 -7.17 11.76 5.16
N GLN A 241 -7.45 12.68 6.08
CA GLN A 241 -6.63 12.96 7.25
C GLN A 241 -7.48 13.00 8.52
N VAL A 242 -6.88 12.63 9.64
CA VAL A 242 -7.38 12.90 11.00
C VAL A 242 -6.19 13.30 11.88
N CYS A 243 -6.43 14.13 12.89
CA CYS A 243 -5.40 14.51 13.83
C CYS A 243 -5.29 13.51 14.99
N THR A 244 -4.06 13.28 15.46
CA THR A 244 -3.82 12.34 16.56
C THR A 244 -4.32 12.87 17.90
N ASP A 245 -4.37 14.18 18.09
CA ASP A 245 -4.85 14.85 19.30
C ASP A 245 -6.38 15.03 19.37
N ASP A 246 -7.12 14.66 18.32
CA ASP A 246 -8.58 14.81 18.29
C ASP A 246 -9.26 13.90 19.33
N VAL A 247 -10.13 14.51 20.14
CA VAL A 247 -10.89 13.87 21.23
C VAL A 247 -12.41 13.95 21.01
N GLY A 248 -12.85 14.48 19.88
CA GLY A 248 -14.26 14.72 19.58
C GLY A 248 -14.79 16.01 20.18
N GLY A 249 -16.07 16.27 19.93
CA GLY A 249 -16.77 17.41 20.53
C GLY A 249 -17.40 17.06 21.88
N GLU A 250 -17.70 18.10 22.66
CA GLU A 250 -18.20 17.97 24.03
C GLU A 250 -19.67 17.56 24.10
N TYR A 251 -20.53 18.17 23.27
CA TYR A 251 -21.97 17.88 23.21
C TYR A 251 -22.41 17.31 21.86
N MET A 252 -21.85 17.86 20.77
CA MET A 252 -22.02 17.37 19.41
C MET A 252 -20.75 16.64 18.98
N LEU A 253 -20.85 15.64 18.10
CA LEU A 253 -19.70 14.81 17.68
C LEU A 253 -18.95 14.18 18.88
N GLN A 254 -19.69 13.81 19.93
CA GLN A 254 -19.12 13.06 21.06
C GLN A 254 -18.54 11.73 20.56
N LYS A 255 -17.25 11.52 20.84
CA LYS A 255 -16.50 10.33 20.37
C LYS A 255 -16.47 10.21 18.83
N ARG A 256 -16.65 11.33 18.12
CA ARG A 256 -16.61 11.40 16.65
C ARG A 256 -15.55 12.38 16.19
N TRP A 257 -14.86 12.06 15.09
CA TRP A 257 -13.81 12.93 14.53
C TRP A 257 -14.34 14.33 14.25
N THR A 258 -13.60 15.34 14.71
CA THR A 258 -13.79 16.75 14.39
C THR A 258 -12.76 17.28 13.40
N THR A 259 -11.72 16.48 13.15
CA THR A 259 -10.60 16.82 12.25
C THR A 259 -10.59 16.00 10.97
N PHE A 260 -11.62 15.19 10.73
CA PHE A 260 -11.73 14.42 9.49
C PHE A 260 -11.92 15.34 8.28
N ALA A 261 -11.08 15.14 7.27
CA ALA A 261 -11.21 15.76 5.96
C ALA A 261 -10.72 14.78 4.88
N LYS A 262 -11.27 14.87 3.67
CA LYS A 262 -10.85 14.07 2.51
C LYS A 262 -10.72 14.91 1.25
N ALA A 263 -9.79 14.51 0.38
CA ALA A 263 -9.50 15.16 -0.88
C ALA A 263 -9.47 14.14 -2.04
N PRO A 264 -9.93 14.51 -3.25
CA PRO A 264 -9.71 13.73 -4.46
C PRO A 264 -8.20 13.64 -4.78
N LEU A 265 -7.73 12.43 -5.10
CA LEU A 265 -6.38 12.13 -5.57
C LEU A 265 -6.44 11.83 -7.07
N VAL A 266 -5.74 12.61 -7.90
CA VAL A 266 -5.89 12.56 -9.36
C VAL A 266 -4.61 12.07 -10.03
N CYS A 267 -4.64 10.82 -10.51
CA CYS A 267 -3.61 10.25 -11.37
C CYS A 267 -4.06 10.33 -12.84
N GLN A 268 -3.65 11.38 -13.54
CA GLN A 268 -4.14 11.67 -14.90
C GLN A 268 -3.04 12.28 -15.77
N PRO A 269 -2.76 11.71 -16.96
CA PRO A 269 -1.94 12.39 -17.96
C PRO A 269 -2.67 13.59 -18.56
N GLN A 270 -1.93 14.60 -19.02
CA GLN A 270 -2.54 15.78 -19.63
C GLN A 270 -3.48 15.42 -20.79
N ARG A 271 -4.71 15.95 -20.73
CA ARG A 271 -5.76 15.81 -21.77
C ARG A 271 -6.24 14.36 -22.02
N GLN A 272 -6.00 13.43 -21.10
CA GLN A 272 -6.51 12.06 -21.18
C GLN A 272 -7.44 11.76 -19.99
N LEU A 273 -8.15 10.62 -20.05
CA LEU A 273 -8.99 10.19 -18.94
C LEU A 273 -8.13 9.82 -17.70
N PRO A 274 -8.64 10.07 -16.47
CA PRO A 274 -7.93 9.72 -15.24
C PRO A 274 -7.94 8.21 -14.97
N PHE A 275 -6.89 7.73 -14.32
CA PHE A 275 -6.83 6.41 -13.69
C PHE A 275 -7.36 6.54 -12.27
N THR A 276 -8.61 6.13 -12.07
CA THR A 276 -9.40 6.51 -10.90
C THR A 276 -9.39 5.49 -9.77
N VAL A 277 -8.99 4.24 -10.04
CA VAL A 277 -9.04 3.15 -9.06
C VAL A 277 -7.64 2.88 -8.50
N MET A 278 -7.43 3.18 -7.22
CA MET A 278 -6.16 2.91 -6.55
C MET A 278 -6.04 1.44 -6.16
N GLN A 279 -4.93 0.81 -6.57
CA GLN A 279 -4.60 -0.58 -6.26
C GLN A 279 -3.69 -0.71 -5.05
N ASP A 280 -2.66 0.12 -4.93
CA ASP A 280 -1.80 0.18 -3.75
C ASP A 280 -1.12 1.55 -3.68
N ILE A 281 -0.61 1.91 -2.51
CA ILE A 281 0.16 3.14 -2.32
C ILE A 281 1.26 2.93 -1.28
N VAL A 282 2.38 3.64 -1.40
CA VAL A 282 3.50 3.58 -0.46
C VAL A 282 4.08 4.97 -0.24
N ALA A 283 4.45 5.29 0.99
CA ALA A 283 5.15 6.52 1.33
C ALA A 283 6.66 6.33 1.18
N LEU A 284 7.31 7.31 0.56
CA LEU A 284 8.76 7.46 0.48
C LEU A 284 9.12 8.74 1.26
N PRO A 285 9.55 8.63 2.53
CA PRO A 285 10.05 9.75 3.32
C PRO A 285 11.15 10.50 2.56
N PRO A 286 11.42 11.78 2.79
CA PRO A 286 12.49 12.51 2.11
C PRO A 286 13.88 11.97 2.50
N PRO A 287 14.95 12.33 1.77
CA PRO A 287 16.33 12.10 2.23
C PRO A 287 16.58 12.70 3.62
N GLU A 288 17.59 12.17 4.32
CA GLU A 288 18.00 12.71 5.61
C GLU A 288 18.38 14.20 5.47
N ASN A 289 17.95 15.03 6.44
CA ASN A 289 18.09 16.49 6.45
C ASN A 289 17.18 17.28 5.48
N GLU A 290 16.26 16.63 4.77
CA GLU A 290 15.21 17.33 4.03
C GLU A 290 13.91 17.47 4.84
N ARG A 291 13.06 18.43 4.43
CA ARG A 291 11.78 18.69 5.10
C ARG A 291 10.83 17.52 4.90
N ALA A 292 10.10 17.15 5.96
CA ALA A 292 9.06 16.12 5.90
C ALA A 292 8.02 16.36 4.78
N ASP A 293 7.77 17.63 4.43
CA ASP A 293 6.91 18.05 3.31
C ASP A 293 7.32 17.49 1.95
N ASN A 294 8.58 17.07 1.79
CA ASN A 294 9.10 16.41 0.60
C ASN A 294 8.81 14.90 0.56
N THR A 295 8.04 14.37 1.51
CA THR A 295 7.53 12.99 1.46
C THR A 295 6.71 12.78 0.20
N LEU A 296 7.00 11.71 -0.53
CA LEU A 296 6.29 11.32 -1.74
C LEU A 296 5.43 10.09 -1.48
N PHE A 297 4.20 10.09 -1.97
CA PHE A 297 3.32 8.93 -1.99
C PHE A 297 3.27 8.37 -3.41
N TYR A 298 3.80 7.18 -3.64
CA TYR A 298 3.73 6.49 -4.92
C TYR A 298 2.54 5.53 -4.91
N GLY A 299 1.58 5.76 -5.80
CA GLY A 299 0.38 4.92 -5.92
C GLY A 299 0.30 4.24 -7.27
N VAL A 300 -0.18 2.99 -7.28
CA VAL A 300 -0.57 2.23 -8.46
C VAL A 300 -2.05 2.45 -8.71
N PHE A 301 -2.42 2.79 -9.94
CA PHE A 301 -3.80 3.04 -10.34
C PHE A 301 -4.15 2.25 -11.59
N SER A 302 -5.39 1.76 -11.65
CA SER A 302 -6.01 1.21 -12.85
C SER A 302 -7.13 2.12 -13.33
N SER A 303 -7.52 1.92 -14.59
CA SER A 303 -8.68 2.60 -15.17
C SER A 303 -9.95 1.82 -14.88
N GLN A 304 -11.04 2.52 -14.56
CA GLN A 304 -12.38 1.91 -14.54
C GLN A 304 -12.98 1.76 -15.94
N TRP A 305 -12.35 2.38 -16.95
CA TRP A 305 -12.83 2.40 -18.34
C TRP A 305 -12.17 1.27 -19.13
N PRO A 306 -12.95 0.39 -19.79
CA PRO A 306 -12.42 -0.72 -20.60
C PRO A 306 -11.55 -0.26 -21.79
N SER A 307 -11.74 0.97 -22.27
CA SER A 307 -11.01 1.55 -23.41
C SER A 307 -9.67 2.18 -23.03
N ALA A 308 -9.21 2.01 -21.79
CA ALA A 308 -7.93 2.56 -21.38
C ALA A 308 -6.77 1.90 -22.12
N ALA A 309 -5.85 2.72 -22.63
CA ALA A 309 -4.68 2.26 -23.36
C ALA A 309 -3.61 1.58 -22.48
N ALA A 310 -3.77 1.62 -21.15
CA ALA A 310 -2.84 1.04 -20.20
C ALA A 310 -3.59 0.29 -19.09
N ALA A 311 -3.10 -0.90 -18.75
CA ALA A 311 -3.61 -1.72 -17.64
C ALA A 311 -3.35 -1.05 -16.28
N SER A 312 -2.11 -0.62 -16.03
CA SER A 312 -1.69 -0.01 -14.77
C SER A 312 -0.76 1.18 -14.96
N VAL A 313 -0.89 2.17 -14.08
CA VAL A 313 0.00 3.34 -14.03
C VAL A 313 0.48 3.61 -12.61
N VAL A 314 1.62 4.29 -12.49
CA VAL A 314 2.14 4.79 -11.21
C VAL A 314 2.13 6.31 -11.21
N CYS A 315 1.57 6.92 -10.18
CA CYS A 315 1.68 8.35 -9.91
C CYS A 315 2.39 8.61 -8.59
N ALA A 316 3.09 9.75 -8.50
CA ALA A 316 3.65 10.25 -7.25
C ALA A 316 2.86 11.48 -6.80
N PHE A 317 2.63 11.64 -5.50
CA PHE A 317 1.99 12.80 -4.89
C PHE A 317 2.86 13.33 -3.75
N GLN A 318 3.05 14.63 -3.64
CA GLN A 318 3.89 15.22 -2.60
C GLN A 318 3.05 15.64 -1.39
N LEU A 319 3.58 15.44 -0.18
CA LEU A 319 2.90 15.84 1.06
C LEU A 319 2.58 17.34 1.09
N SER A 320 3.48 18.19 0.60
CA SER A 320 3.22 19.64 0.46
C SER A 320 1.97 19.95 -0.37
N ASP A 321 1.73 19.21 -1.45
CA ASP A 321 0.55 19.40 -2.31
C ASP A 321 -0.73 18.91 -1.63
N VAL A 322 -0.63 17.80 -0.88
CA VAL A 322 -1.72 17.30 -0.04
C VAL A 322 -2.11 18.34 1.00
N ASN A 323 -1.12 18.88 1.72
CA ASN A 323 -1.32 19.90 2.74
C ASN A 323 -1.87 21.22 2.17
N ALA A 324 -1.42 21.62 0.98
CA ALA A 324 -1.94 22.80 0.28
C ALA A 324 -3.43 22.65 -0.06
N VAL A 325 -3.85 21.47 -0.52
CA VAL A 325 -5.27 21.19 -0.82
C VAL A 325 -6.12 21.19 0.45
N PHE A 326 -5.66 20.57 1.54
CA PHE A 326 -6.37 20.59 2.83
C PHE A 326 -6.40 21.97 3.49
N SER A 327 -5.49 22.87 3.13
CA SER A 327 -5.49 24.28 3.57
C SER A 327 -6.37 25.18 2.68
N GLY A 328 -6.95 24.63 1.61
CA GLY A 328 -7.79 25.34 0.67
C GLY A 328 -9.27 25.38 1.07
N ASN A 329 -10.12 25.60 0.07
CA ASN A 329 -11.57 25.62 0.25
C ASN A 329 -12.17 24.22 0.30
N TYR A 330 -13.33 24.11 0.92
CA TYR A 330 -14.07 22.86 1.07
C TYR A 330 -15.43 22.94 0.40
N LYS A 331 -16.10 21.79 0.30
CA LYS A 331 -17.48 21.63 -0.09
C LYS A 331 -18.29 21.15 1.10
N THR A 332 -19.52 21.66 1.18
CA THR A 332 -20.50 21.29 2.19
C THR A 332 -21.58 20.41 1.55
N TYR A 333 -21.91 19.30 2.21
CA TYR A 333 -23.02 18.46 1.79
C TYR A 333 -24.35 19.07 2.26
N LYS A 334 -25.24 19.38 1.32
CA LYS A 334 -26.63 19.79 1.61
C LYS A 334 -27.55 18.59 1.55
N THR A 335 -28.08 18.21 2.71
CA THR A 335 -28.99 17.06 2.84
C THR A 335 -30.31 17.30 2.09
N GLU A 336 -30.79 18.54 2.00
CA GLU A 336 -32.08 18.85 1.38
C GLU A 336 -32.06 18.64 -0.13
N THR A 337 -30.92 18.92 -0.78
CA THR A 337 -30.76 18.81 -2.23
C THR A 337 -29.90 17.63 -2.65
N ASN A 338 -29.32 16.89 -1.70
CA ASN A 338 -28.33 15.83 -1.94
C ASN A 338 -27.17 16.28 -2.84
N GLN A 339 -26.70 17.51 -2.65
CA GLN A 339 -25.65 18.11 -3.48
C GLN A 339 -24.48 18.62 -2.65
N TRP A 340 -23.31 18.57 -3.27
CA TRP A 340 -22.08 19.18 -2.79
C TRP A 340 -21.97 20.60 -3.30
N LEU A 341 -21.88 21.57 -2.39
CA LEU A 341 -21.74 22.98 -2.75
C LEU A 341 -20.43 23.56 -2.21
N PRO A 342 -19.74 24.43 -2.98
CA PRO A 342 -18.56 25.13 -2.48
C PRO A 342 -18.87 25.92 -1.22
N GLN A 343 -18.00 25.82 -0.22
CA GLN A 343 -18.04 26.61 1.00
C GLN A 343 -17.21 27.88 0.80
N THR A 344 -17.84 29.03 0.96
CA THR A 344 -17.21 30.35 0.75
C THR A 344 -16.60 30.94 2.02
N ASP A 345 -17.00 30.45 3.20
CA ASP A 345 -16.46 30.92 4.48
C ASP A 345 -15.08 30.28 4.77
N LYS A 346 -14.05 31.12 4.75
CA LYS A 346 -12.65 30.73 5.00
C LYS A 346 -12.30 30.64 6.49
N ALA A 347 -13.20 31.05 7.41
CA ALA A 347 -12.90 31.12 8.84
C ALA A 347 -12.92 29.76 9.56
N LEU A 348 -13.24 28.67 8.85
CA LEU A 348 -13.35 27.34 9.42
C LEU A 348 -12.00 26.61 9.31
N ASN A 349 -11.35 26.37 10.45
CA ASN A 349 -10.11 25.60 10.57
C ASN A 349 -10.32 24.08 10.32
N ILE A 350 -11.07 23.71 9.28
CA ILE A 350 -11.45 22.32 8.96
C ILE A 350 -10.19 21.46 8.82
N GLY A 351 -10.18 20.30 9.49
CA GLY A 351 -9.08 19.35 9.41
C GLY A 351 -7.75 19.83 10.00
N LYS A 352 -7.74 20.94 10.75
CA LYS A 352 -6.56 21.38 11.50
C LYS A 352 -6.53 20.74 12.88
N CYS A 353 -5.32 20.42 13.34
CA CYS A 353 -5.11 19.85 14.67
C CYS A 353 -5.12 20.95 15.74
N GLY A 354 -5.32 20.57 17.00
CA GLY A 354 -5.41 21.52 18.12
C GLY A 354 -6.77 22.24 18.24
N LEU A 355 -7.81 21.78 17.56
CA LEU A 355 -9.18 22.25 17.76
C LEU A 355 -9.79 21.60 19.00
N LEU A 356 -9.46 22.14 20.17
CA LEU A 356 -10.05 21.72 21.45
C LEU A 356 -11.21 22.67 21.79
N HIS A 357 -12.38 22.11 22.14
CA HIS A 357 -13.54 22.84 22.66
C HIS A 357 -14.17 23.87 21.72
N GLU A 358 -14.56 23.44 20.52
CA GLU A 358 -15.30 24.28 19.58
C GLU A 358 -16.80 24.31 19.88
N ASN A 359 -17.46 25.44 19.57
CA ASN A 359 -18.89 25.60 19.83
C ASN A 359 -19.76 24.69 18.92
N GLY A 360 -20.99 24.40 19.37
CA GLY A 360 -21.90 23.48 18.66
C GLY A 360 -22.25 23.88 17.22
N LYS A 361 -22.28 25.19 16.91
CA LYS A 361 -22.53 25.65 15.53
C LYS A 361 -21.38 25.25 14.60
N LYS A 362 -20.13 25.44 15.02
CA LYS A 362 -18.95 25.07 14.23
C LYS A 362 -18.85 23.56 14.01
N LEU A 363 -19.18 22.77 15.03
CA LEU A 363 -19.18 21.30 14.93
C LEU A 363 -20.21 20.78 13.93
N GLU A 364 -21.40 21.41 13.83
CA GLU A 364 -22.40 21.06 12.81
C GLU A 364 -21.90 21.38 11.39
N TYR A 365 -21.12 22.45 11.23
CA TYR A 365 -20.47 22.74 9.95
C TYR A 365 -19.39 21.72 9.61
N VAL A 366 -18.49 21.39 10.54
CA VAL A 366 -17.45 20.37 10.35
C VAL A 366 -18.07 19.04 9.93
N ARG A 367 -19.18 18.65 10.58
CA ARG A 367 -19.92 17.43 10.27
C ARG A 367 -20.35 17.32 8.81
N LYS A 368 -20.66 18.44 8.15
CA LYS A 368 -21.13 18.50 6.74
C LYS A 368 -20.05 18.96 5.75
N THR A 369 -18.94 19.49 6.24
CA THR A 369 -17.90 20.17 5.43
C THR A 369 -16.56 19.45 5.62
N PHE A 370 -16.33 18.43 4.80
CA PHE A 370 -15.14 17.57 4.91
C PHE A 370 -14.50 17.22 3.57
N LEU A 371 -15.15 17.52 2.44
CA LEU A 371 -14.59 17.27 1.11
C LEU A 371 -13.90 18.53 0.59
N THR A 372 -12.64 18.45 0.17
CA THR A 372 -11.96 19.60 -0.42
C THR A 372 -12.53 19.97 -1.78
N ASP A 373 -12.53 21.27 -2.12
CA ASP A 373 -12.87 21.72 -3.48
C ASP A 373 -11.72 21.48 -4.45
N GLY A 374 -10.49 21.72 -3.98
CA GLY A 374 -9.26 21.37 -4.68
C GLY A 374 -9.03 19.87 -4.79
N LYS A 375 -8.16 19.48 -5.73
CA LYS A 375 -7.77 18.08 -5.97
C LYS A 375 -6.25 17.95 -5.86
N VAL A 376 -5.78 16.90 -5.22
CA VAL A 376 -4.34 16.60 -5.15
C VAL A 376 -3.91 16.03 -6.51
N GLN A 377 -3.06 16.77 -7.21
CA GLN A 377 -2.55 16.39 -8.52
C GLN A 377 -1.26 15.58 -8.37
N ALA A 378 -1.02 14.65 -9.30
CA ALA A 378 0.28 13.98 -9.38
C ALA A 378 1.42 15.00 -9.61
N VAL A 379 2.60 14.72 -9.06
CA VAL A 379 3.80 15.54 -9.22
C VAL A 379 4.05 15.81 -10.71
N ASN A 380 4.21 17.09 -11.06
CA ASN A 380 4.36 17.57 -12.44
C ASN A 380 3.21 17.21 -13.41
N ARG A 381 2.06 16.73 -12.90
CA ARG A 381 0.93 16.21 -13.70
C ARG A 381 1.37 15.12 -14.69
N ARG A 382 2.28 14.25 -14.26
CA ARG A 382 2.87 13.18 -15.07
C ARG A 382 2.67 11.82 -14.40
N LEU A 383 2.58 10.79 -15.24
CA LEU A 383 2.65 9.41 -14.81
C LEU A 383 4.14 9.05 -14.62
N ALA A 384 4.48 8.51 -13.45
CA ALA A 384 5.84 8.04 -13.15
C ALA A 384 6.17 6.77 -13.93
N LEU A 385 5.18 5.88 -14.09
CA LEU A 385 5.29 4.65 -14.89
C LEU A 385 3.95 4.35 -15.57
N VAL A 386 4.00 3.77 -16.77
CA VAL A 386 2.84 3.32 -17.53
C VAL A 386 3.11 1.90 -18.01
N SER A 387 2.19 0.98 -17.75
CA SER A 387 2.25 -0.39 -18.22
C SER A 387 1.03 -0.71 -19.06
N ALA A 388 1.26 -1.16 -20.29
CA ALA A 388 0.19 -1.55 -21.21
C ALA A 388 -0.47 -2.87 -20.77
N ASP A 389 0.35 -3.85 -20.36
CA ASP A 389 -0.06 -5.26 -20.29
C ASP A 389 -0.04 -5.87 -18.89
N GLU A 390 0.42 -5.13 -17.88
CA GLU A 390 0.62 -5.68 -16.53
C GLU A 390 -0.31 -5.03 -15.52
N ASP A 391 -1.07 -5.87 -14.82
CA ASP A 391 -1.91 -5.49 -13.69
C ASP A 391 -1.11 -5.52 -12.39
N TYR A 392 -0.64 -4.35 -11.96
CA TYR A 392 0.10 -4.21 -10.71
C TYR A 392 -0.85 -4.11 -9.52
N CYS A 393 -0.62 -4.92 -8.49
CA CYS A 393 -1.46 -5.01 -7.30
C CYS A 393 -0.79 -4.51 -6.02
N ARG A 394 0.55 -4.43 -5.97
CA ARG A 394 1.33 -3.90 -4.84
C ARG A 394 2.52 -3.09 -5.31
N ILE A 395 2.93 -2.12 -4.48
CA ILE A 395 4.11 -1.29 -4.73
C ILE A 395 4.97 -1.12 -3.47
N ALA A 396 6.28 -1.21 -3.65
CA ALA A 396 7.26 -0.72 -2.71
C ALA A 396 8.27 0.17 -3.44
N VAL A 397 8.97 1.03 -2.70
CA VAL A 397 9.86 2.05 -3.28
C VAL A 397 11.07 2.28 -2.40
N GLN A 398 12.23 2.49 -3.02
CA GLN A 398 13.43 2.97 -2.33
C GLN A 398 14.16 4.03 -3.13
N ARG A 399 14.93 4.87 -2.44
CA ARG A 399 16.01 5.64 -3.06
C ARG A 399 17.31 4.85 -2.96
N THR A 400 18.09 4.85 -4.04
CA THR A 400 19.42 4.24 -4.06
C THR A 400 20.39 5.16 -4.78
N LYS A 401 21.67 5.11 -4.40
CA LYS A 401 22.74 5.85 -5.07
C LYS A 401 23.40 4.94 -6.09
N ALA A 402 23.48 5.39 -7.34
CA ALA A 402 24.27 4.70 -8.34
C ALA A 402 25.77 4.95 -8.12
N ALA A 403 26.61 4.18 -8.82
CA ALA A 403 28.08 4.29 -8.72
C ALA A 403 28.64 5.70 -9.03
N ASN A 404 27.90 6.52 -9.79
CA ASN A 404 28.25 7.90 -10.08
C ASN A 404 27.82 8.89 -8.98
N GLY A 405 27.37 8.40 -7.81
CA GLY A 405 26.87 9.20 -6.70
C GLY A 405 25.47 9.78 -6.90
N ARG A 406 24.87 9.63 -8.08
CA ARG A 406 23.52 10.14 -8.37
C ARG A 406 22.46 9.26 -7.71
N ALA A 407 21.51 9.90 -7.04
CA ALA A 407 20.36 9.21 -6.47
C ALA A 407 19.30 8.89 -7.53
N TYR A 408 18.74 7.69 -7.44
CA TYR A 408 17.65 7.19 -8.25
C TYR A 408 16.54 6.63 -7.37
N THR A 409 15.29 6.75 -7.82
CA THR A 409 14.15 6.08 -7.21
C THR A 409 13.89 4.77 -7.94
N VAL A 410 13.81 3.67 -7.19
CA VAL A 410 13.50 2.33 -7.70
C VAL A 410 12.14 1.89 -7.16
N LEU A 411 11.27 1.47 -8.07
CA LEU A 411 9.96 0.90 -7.79
C LEU A 411 10.05 -0.62 -7.85
N PHE A 412 9.41 -1.28 -6.89
CA PHE A 412 9.17 -2.72 -6.86
C PHE A 412 7.67 -2.92 -7.05
N LEU A 413 7.28 -3.45 -8.20
CA LEU A 413 5.89 -3.56 -8.62
C LEU A 413 5.51 -5.03 -8.72
N LEU A 414 4.57 -5.47 -7.89
CA LEU A 414 4.09 -6.84 -7.89
C LEU A 414 2.85 -6.95 -8.77
N THR A 415 2.84 -7.89 -9.70
CA THR A 415 1.71 -8.16 -10.59
C THR A 415 0.74 -9.16 -9.95
N GLU A 416 -0.52 -9.15 -10.39
CA GLU A 416 -1.49 -10.21 -10.01
C GLU A 416 -1.07 -11.60 -10.51
N SER A 417 -0.30 -11.66 -11.60
CA SER A 417 0.24 -12.87 -12.21
C SER A 417 1.47 -13.45 -11.48
N GLY A 418 1.94 -12.81 -10.40
CA GLY A 418 3.03 -13.32 -9.57
C GLY A 418 4.44 -12.95 -10.04
N PHE A 419 4.59 -11.85 -10.77
CA PHE A 419 5.89 -11.27 -11.15
C PHE A 419 6.21 -10.04 -10.32
N LEU A 420 7.48 -9.88 -9.96
CA LEU A 420 8.03 -8.67 -9.35
C LEU A 420 8.86 -7.92 -10.39
N HIS A 421 8.42 -6.72 -10.74
CA HIS A 421 9.15 -5.83 -11.64
C HIS A 421 9.95 -4.83 -10.83
N LYS A 422 11.24 -4.69 -11.15
CA LYS A 422 12.09 -3.62 -10.62
C LYS A 422 12.21 -2.55 -11.69
N ALA A 423 11.78 -1.33 -11.38
CA ALA A 423 11.80 -0.23 -12.33
C ALA A 423 12.52 1.00 -11.76
N VAL A 424 13.45 1.57 -12.51
CA VAL A 424 14.14 2.80 -12.14
C VAL A 424 13.46 4.00 -12.77
N LEU A 425 13.20 5.04 -11.98
CA LEU A 425 12.69 6.32 -12.46
C LEU A 425 13.84 7.20 -12.95
N LEU A 426 13.69 7.75 -14.14
CA LEU A 426 14.65 8.58 -14.85
C LEU A 426 14.03 9.96 -15.13
N GLY A 427 14.85 10.99 -15.37
CA GLY A 427 14.33 12.32 -15.69
C GLY A 427 13.44 12.37 -16.95
N THR A 428 13.64 11.42 -17.88
CA THR A 428 12.90 11.28 -19.14
C THR A 428 11.78 10.24 -19.10
N GLY A 429 11.57 9.53 -17.98
CA GLY A 429 10.57 8.46 -17.89
C GLY A 429 10.93 7.39 -16.87
N HIS A 430 10.75 6.12 -17.24
CA HIS A 430 11.09 4.98 -16.40
C HIS A 430 11.74 3.88 -17.24
N ARG A 431 12.40 2.94 -16.57
CA ARG A 431 12.95 1.74 -17.20
C ARG A 431 12.76 0.55 -16.28
N ILE A 432 12.11 -0.50 -16.78
CA ILE A 432 12.05 -1.80 -16.10
C ILE A 432 13.41 -2.47 -16.31
N ILE A 433 14.11 -2.76 -15.22
CA ILE A 433 15.45 -3.34 -15.22
C ILE A 433 15.43 -4.85 -14.97
N ASP A 434 14.37 -5.36 -14.36
CA ASP A 434 14.26 -6.76 -13.93
C ASP A 434 12.79 -7.18 -13.85
N LYS A 435 12.51 -8.42 -14.25
CA LYS A 435 11.23 -9.10 -14.12
C LYS A 435 11.49 -10.49 -13.56
N THR A 436 11.19 -10.66 -12.27
CA THR A 436 11.37 -11.92 -11.55
C THR A 436 10.02 -12.59 -11.34
N GLN A 437 9.85 -13.84 -11.78
CA GLN A 437 8.69 -14.63 -11.33
C GLN A 437 8.88 -14.98 -9.86
N VAL A 438 7.92 -14.68 -8.97
CA VAL A 438 8.08 -14.75 -7.50
C VAL A 438 7.67 -16.10 -6.88
N PHE A 439 6.79 -16.84 -7.55
CA PHE A 439 6.49 -18.23 -7.21
C PHE A 439 6.36 -19.09 -8.47
N THR A 440 6.84 -20.33 -8.39
CA THR A 440 6.67 -21.35 -9.44
C THR A 440 6.06 -22.60 -8.82
N PRO A 441 4.83 -22.99 -9.19
CA PRO A 441 3.93 -22.34 -10.15
C PRO A 441 3.42 -20.95 -9.68
N PRO A 442 2.86 -20.11 -10.58
CA PRO A 442 2.27 -18.82 -10.20
C PRO A 442 1.19 -18.96 -9.13
N GLN A 443 1.20 -18.05 -8.16
CA GLN A 443 0.28 -18.03 -7.01
C GLN A 443 -0.41 -16.66 -6.89
N VAL A 444 -1.49 -16.59 -6.11
CA VAL A 444 -2.20 -15.32 -5.88
C VAL A 444 -1.42 -14.46 -4.88
N MET A 445 -0.98 -13.28 -5.32
CA MET A 445 -0.19 -12.36 -4.51
C MET A 445 -1.05 -11.68 -3.43
N LYS A 446 -0.54 -11.62 -2.19
CA LYS A 446 -1.28 -11.10 -1.03
C LYS A 446 -0.64 -9.86 -0.41
N SER A 447 0.67 -9.89 -0.20
CA SER A 447 1.39 -8.86 0.56
C SER A 447 2.79 -8.62 -0.01
N LEU A 448 3.29 -7.39 0.18
CA LEU A 448 4.60 -6.94 -0.28
C LEU A 448 5.20 -6.06 0.82
N LEU A 449 6.42 -6.36 1.26
CA LEU A 449 7.12 -5.59 2.28
C LEU A 449 8.59 -5.44 1.89
N LEU A 450 9.05 -4.20 1.74
CA LEU A 450 10.45 -3.90 1.45
C LEU A 450 11.21 -3.61 2.74
N SER A 451 12.39 -4.23 2.88
CA SER A 451 13.39 -3.86 3.87
C SER A 451 14.60 -3.27 3.16
N THR A 452 14.73 -1.95 3.21
CA THR A 452 15.89 -1.25 2.63
C THR A 452 17.18 -1.60 3.36
N ALA A 453 17.15 -1.72 4.69
CA ALA A 453 18.30 -2.06 5.52
C ALA A 453 18.87 -3.45 5.19
N LYS A 454 18.00 -4.41 4.87
CA LYS A 454 18.41 -5.77 4.50
C LYS A 454 18.61 -5.97 3.00
N GLY A 455 18.20 -5.01 2.19
CA GLY A 455 18.20 -5.14 0.73
C GLY A 455 17.32 -6.29 0.22
N VAL A 456 16.16 -6.54 0.83
CA VAL A 456 15.22 -7.58 0.37
C VAL A 456 13.78 -7.09 0.31
N VAL A 457 13.03 -7.70 -0.60
CA VAL A 457 11.57 -7.57 -0.73
C VAL A 457 10.94 -8.89 -0.30
N PHE A 458 10.17 -8.86 0.78
CA PHE A 458 9.34 -9.98 1.19
C PHE A 458 8.02 -9.96 0.44
N VAL A 459 7.61 -11.12 -0.08
CA VAL A 459 6.36 -11.30 -0.80
C VAL A 459 5.57 -12.44 -0.19
N GLY A 460 4.33 -12.17 0.23
CA GLY A 460 3.40 -13.19 0.71
C GLY A 460 2.38 -13.55 -0.36
N SER A 461 2.08 -14.84 -0.48
CA SER A 461 1.16 -15.41 -1.48
C SER A 461 0.03 -16.21 -0.82
N SER A 462 -0.75 -16.92 -1.64
CA SER A 462 -1.73 -17.90 -1.18
C SER A 462 -1.13 -19.12 -0.49
N GLU A 463 0.16 -19.44 -0.67
CA GLU A 463 0.76 -20.71 -0.21
C GLU A 463 2.12 -20.55 0.49
N GLY A 464 2.65 -19.34 0.60
CA GLY A 464 3.93 -19.12 1.27
C GLY A 464 4.37 -17.67 1.36
N VAL A 465 5.61 -17.52 1.81
CA VAL A 465 6.35 -16.24 1.85
C VAL A 465 7.69 -16.47 1.18
N THR A 466 8.14 -15.51 0.39
CA THR A 466 9.48 -15.52 -0.19
C THR A 466 10.19 -14.20 0.05
N GLN A 467 11.51 -14.21 -0.06
CA GLN A 467 12.34 -13.00 -0.09
C GLN A 467 13.09 -12.89 -1.41
N VAL A 468 13.04 -11.71 -2.02
CA VAL A 468 13.69 -11.39 -3.29
C VAL A 468 14.72 -10.27 -3.05
N PRO A 469 16.00 -10.46 -3.39
CA PRO A 469 17.02 -9.41 -3.26
C PRO A 469 16.68 -8.15 -4.07
N VAL A 470 16.95 -6.97 -3.50
CA VAL A 470 16.77 -5.69 -4.21
C VAL A 470 17.82 -5.48 -5.30
N SER A 471 19.01 -6.04 -5.12
CA SER A 471 20.13 -6.00 -6.05
C SER A 471 20.41 -7.40 -6.61
N LEU A 472 20.79 -7.44 -7.89
CA LEU A 472 21.43 -8.61 -8.47
C LEU A 472 22.94 -8.42 -8.29
N LEU A 473 23.54 -9.03 -7.26
CA LEU A 473 24.93 -9.44 -7.39
C LEU A 473 24.94 -10.52 -8.47
N LEU A 474 25.45 -10.16 -9.63
CA LEU A 474 25.76 -11.14 -10.66
C LEU A 474 26.79 -12.12 -10.07
N GLN A 475 26.38 -13.34 -9.75
CA GLN A 475 27.22 -14.51 -10.02
C GLN A 475 27.39 -14.61 -11.55
N LEU A 476 28.17 -13.70 -12.12
CA LEU A 476 28.80 -13.89 -13.42
C LEU A 476 30.14 -14.56 -13.18
N LEU A 477 30.10 -15.80 -12.73
CA LEU A 477 31.24 -16.68 -12.87
C LEU A 477 30.84 -17.71 -13.93
N TYR A 478 31.59 -17.70 -15.03
CA TYR A 478 31.62 -18.71 -16.10
C TYR A 478 30.55 -18.65 -17.21
N LEU A 479 30.69 -17.69 -18.14
CA LEU A 479 30.48 -17.97 -19.58
C LEU A 479 31.52 -17.20 -20.40
N PRO A 480 32.56 -17.84 -20.96
CA PRO A 480 33.50 -17.15 -21.84
C PRO A 480 32.81 -16.79 -23.16
N GLY A 481 32.63 -15.49 -23.41
CA GLY A 481 32.16 -14.97 -24.71
C GLY A 481 31.04 -13.92 -24.69
N VAL A 482 30.44 -13.59 -23.53
CA VAL A 482 29.37 -12.57 -23.46
C VAL A 482 29.97 -11.18 -23.24
N ARG A 483 29.92 -10.31 -24.27
CA ARG A 483 30.13 -8.85 -24.09
C ARG A 483 28.95 -8.26 -23.32
N PHE A 484 29.21 -7.63 -22.18
CA PHE A 484 28.20 -7.01 -21.34
C PHE A 484 27.71 -5.66 -21.91
N GLU A 485 26.49 -5.62 -22.47
CA GLU A 485 25.78 -4.38 -22.83
C GLU A 485 24.83 -3.87 -21.73
N THR A 486 24.75 -4.55 -20.59
CA THR A 486 24.01 -4.08 -19.41
C THR A 486 24.93 -3.95 -18.20
N ARG A 487 25.19 -2.71 -17.78
CA ARG A 487 25.70 -2.43 -16.43
C ARG A 487 24.48 -2.16 -15.54
N PRO A 488 24.14 -3.03 -14.57
CA PRO A 488 23.20 -2.66 -13.53
C PRO A 488 23.70 -1.37 -12.87
N LEU A 489 22.80 -0.39 -12.67
CA LEU A 489 23.15 0.91 -12.04
C LEU A 489 23.84 0.78 -10.66
N LEU A 490 23.75 -0.40 -10.05
CA LEU A 490 24.22 -0.74 -8.71
C LEU A 490 25.56 -1.50 -8.68
N CYS A 491 26.14 -1.86 -9.84
CA CYS A 491 27.35 -2.69 -9.89
C CYS A 491 28.51 -1.96 -10.56
N LEU A 492 29.69 -2.00 -9.93
CA LEU A 492 30.97 -1.63 -10.53
C LEU A 492 31.65 -2.89 -11.08
N GLY A 493 32.09 -2.86 -12.33
CA GLY A 493 33.01 -3.86 -12.88
C GLY A 493 34.44 -3.34 -12.78
N HIS A 494 35.30 -4.01 -12.02
CA HIS A 494 36.74 -3.73 -12.00
C HIS A 494 37.44 -4.52 -13.10
N VAL A 495 38.17 -3.85 -14.00
CA VAL A 495 38.85 -4.48 -15.16
C VAL A 495 40.10 -5.29 -14.75
N SER A 496 40.38 -5.43 -13.45
CA SER A 496 41.56 -6.14 -12.93
C SER A 496 41.21 -7.40 -12.12
N TRP A 497 39.94 -7.62 -11.79
CA TRP A 497 39.44 -8.78 -11.05
C TRP A 497 38.00 -9.01 -11.49
N ASP A 498 37.69 -10.19 -12.02
CA ASP A 498 36.38 -10.58 -12.56
C ASP A 498 35.30 -10.70 -11.45
N LEU A 499 35.01 -9.60 -10.75
CA LEU A 499 33.97 -9.48 -9.73
C LEU A 499 33.19 -8.17 -9.90
N CYS A 500 31.87 -8.29 -10.04
CA CYS A 500 30.93 -7.17 -9.91
C CYS A 500 30.56 -7.00 -8.43
N GLN A 501 30.89 -5.86 -7.82
CA GLN A 501 30.54 -5.54 -6.43
C GLN A 501 29.40 -4.52 -6.36
N CYS A 502 28.51 -4.70 -5.39
CA CYS A 502 27.43 -3.77 -5.06
C CYS A 502 28.00 -2.53 -4.36
N VAL A 503 27.62 -1.34 -4.83
CA VAL A 503 28.12 -0.05 -4.30
C VAL A 503 27.81 0.15 -2.80
N HIS A 504 26.75 -0.48 -2.29
CA HIS A 504 26.35 -0.37 -0.87
C HIS A 504 27.13 -1.29 0.08
N ASP A 505 27.74 -2.37 -0.41
CA ASP A 505 28.48 -3.35 0.40
C ASP A 505 30.00 -3.07 0.42
N CYS A 506 30.44 -1.93 -0.14
CA CYS A 506 31.86 -1.58 -0.31
C CYS A 506 32.35 -0.47 0.66
N LEU A 507 31.76 -0.32 1.85
CA LEU A 507 32.28 0.57 2.89
C LEU A 507 32.58 -0.19 4.18
#